data_AF-A0AA51T1H4-F1
#
_entry.id   AF-A0AA51T1H4-F1
#
_cell.length_a   1.000
_cell.length_b   1.000
_cell.length_c   1.000
_cell.angle_alpha   90.00
_cell.angle_beta   90.00
_cell.angle_gamma   90.00
#
_symmetry.space_group_name_H-M   'P 1'
#
loop_
_entity.id
_entity.type
_entity.pdbx_description
1 polymer ?
#
loop_
_entity_poly.entity_id
_entity_poly.type
_entity_poly.pdbx_seq_one_letter_code
_entity_poly.pdbx_strand_id
1 'polypeptide(L)'
;MKGRYKSLAVIALVSLLIFSMAINVYNDNYGEKATGNVTESSINPYVLYTSEPAPMGISAMGIGPRNTPYSLKTSSFEGIINITDIKTYNASLPSGEKNDASIQLNLHLNFSSGGHTYDYWIQNVAILSTSNKTPGVSILDNVWNQTTRYANIYGSTLSGNGTLYNSNGQQFYIDEPSMYITTDSIGLREVYKNISGYPTVYMEYNTGSGWNIYDTVKFIFAKNASNADFIVQGYRYTSKGNPCDAELILGGPGNGASTTDVKSNLTMQLKYWNGHNYQAIENAYNFGSDTAETISNANSQMAKNFPGVQISNGTGKLNMVYSQNDLSYLNITAKYIIQGYVLANNYKTNFRNYAMNITLIPGEYNISIYSSYGQKISNFSVKLAAKQTYYKATENVYPVIFKAIGLINGTLWFINMNKLNLSSTDNEIVFYEKNGTYNYNISGLFGYSIKNQTGTITVHGNFNYVNVSFHANPIIRSIEKYAFYYIIALALIAIILMGISGTGRKDSTKMFKEYNINNDDENNNSKR
;
A
#
# COMPACT_ATOMS: atom_id res chain seq x y z
N MET A 1 -13.63 -18.65 18.57
CA MET A 1 -13.13 -17.84 17.43
C MET A 1 -11.68 -18.15 17.00
N LYS A 2 -10.88 -18.93 17.75
CA LYS A 2 -9.57 -19.50 17.32
C LYS A 2 -9.64 -20.76 16.43
N GLY A 3 -10.84 -21.14 15.96
CA GLY A 3 -11.09 -22.43 15.30
C GLY A 3 -11.73 -22.35 13.91
N ARG A 4 -11.90 -21.15 13.33
CA ARG A 4 -12.54 -20.96 12.02
C ARG A 4 -11.56 -20.97 10.83
N TYR A 5 -10.27 -20.76 11.06
CA TYR A 5 -9.27 -20.65 9.99
C TYR A 5 -8.21 -21.75 10.01
N LYS A 6 -8.24 -22.66 11.00
CA LYS A 6 -7.47 -23.92 10.91
C LYS A 6 -7.96 -24.83 9.78
N SER A 7 -9.13 -24.59 9.19
CA SER A 7 -9.68 -25.42 8.11
C SER A 7 -9.28 -24.98 6.70
N LEU A 8 -8.77 -23.75 6.49
CA LEU A 8 -8.25 -23.34 5.18
C LEU A 8 -6.99 -24.14 4.81
N ALA A 9 -6.22 -24.57 5.81
CA ALA A 9 -5.04 -25.41 5.67
C ALA A 9 -5.31 -26.94 5.74
N VAL A 10 -6.56 -27.42 5.80
CA VAL A 10 -6.84 -28.85 6.13
C VAL A 10 -7.65 -29.62 5.09
N ILE A 11 -8.15 -29.04 3.99
CA ILE A 11 -8.85 -29.85 2.96
C ILE A 11 -8.36 -29.49 1.55
N ALA A 12 -7.11 -29.87 1.27
CA ALA A 12 -6.49 -29.90 -0.05
C ALA A 12 -6.99 -31.09 -0.89
N LEU A 13 -8.31 -31.22 -1.08
CA LEU A 13 -8.92 -32.35 -1.78
C LEU A 13 -9.75 -31.89 -2.99
N VAL A 14 -9.24 -32.28 -4.16
CA VAL A 14 -9.89 -32.37 -5.48
C VAL A 14 -9.96 -31.05 -6.29
N SER A 15 -8.94 -30.77 -7.10
CA SER A 15 -9.06 -29.74 -8.16
C SER A 15 -8.23 -29.95 -9.44
N LEU A 16 -7.65 -31.14 -9.68
CA LEU A 16 -6.92 -31.43 -10.93
C LEU A 16 -7.75 -32.19 -12.00
N LEU A 17 -9.03 -32.48 -11.75
CA LEU A 17 -9.83 -33.28 -12.67
C LEU A 17 -10.52 -32.51 -13.82
N ILE A 18 -10.55 -31.16 -13.79
CA ILE A 18 -11.16 -30.39 -14.90
C ILE A 18 -10.11 -29.79 -15.86
N PHE A 19 -8.84 -29.76 -15.48
CA PHE A 19 -7.77 -29.20 -16.34
C PHE A 19 -7.15 -30.20 -17.34
N SER A 20 -7.64 -31.45 -17.39
CA SER A 20 -7.09 -32.48 -18.30
C SER A 20 -7.70 -32.49 -19.70
N MET A 21 -8.63 -31.59 -20.05
CA MET A 21 -9.32 -31.62 -21.35
C MET A 21 -8.94 -30.54 -22.36
N ALA A 22 -7.98 -29.65 -22.07
CA ALA A 22 -7.54 -28.59 -22.99
C ALA A 22 -6.09 -28.74 -23.51
N ILE A 23 -5.45 -29.90 -23.33
CA ILE A 23 -4.13 -30.17 -23.90
C ILE A 23 -4.21 -31.42 -24.79
N ASN A 24 -4.51 -31.18 -26.06
CA ASN A 24 -4.24 -32.14 -27.12
C ASN A 24 -4.05 -31.44 -28.47
N VAL A 25 -3.29 -30.34 -28.51
CA VAL A 25 -2.51 -29.92 -29.70
C VAL A 25 -1.34 -29.04 -29.24
N TYR A 26 -0.23 -29.65 -28.80
CA TYR A 26 1.14 -29.26 -29.18
C TYR A 26 2.11 -30.19 -28.47
N ASN A 27 2.47 -31.30 -29.12
CA ASN A 27 3.59 -32.14 -28.71
C ASN A 27 4.89 -31.53 -29.24
N ASP A 28 5.88 -31.48 -28.35
CA ASP A 28 7.32 -31.67 -28.55
C ASP A 28 7.97 -31.15 -29.84
N ASN A 29 8.84 -30.15 -29.69
CA ASN A 29 10.30 -30.26 -29.88
C ASN A 29 10.90 -28.85 -29.91
N TYR A 30 12.06 -28.66 -29.27
CA TYR A 30 13.30 -28.19 -29.90
C TYR A 30 14.27 -27.62 -28.86
N GLY A 31 15.34 -28.38 -28.62
CA GLY A 31 16.66 -27.77 -28.66
C GLY A 31 17.10 -27.69 -30.12
N GLU A 32 17.36 -26.48 -30.62
CA GLU A 32 18.47 -26.09 -31.50
C GLU A 32 18.26 -24.66 -31.99
N LYS A 33 19.35 -23.91 -32.05
CA LYS A 33 19.39 -22.56 -32.65
C LYS A 33 19.09 -22.66 -34.14
N ALA A 34 18.07 -21.94 -34.60
CA ALA A 34 17.92 -21.58 -36.01
C ALA A 34 17.75 -20.07 -36.13
N THR A 35 18.68 -19.44 -36.85
CA THR A 35 18.60 -18.06 -37.32
C THR A 35 17.54 -17.97 -38.41
N GLY A 36 16.44 -17.29 -38.11
CA GLY A 36 15.39 -16.90 -39.04
C GLY A 36 14.48 -15.89 -38.36
N ASN A 37 14.05 -14.84 -39.06
CA ASN A 37 13.16 -13.80 -38.53
C ASN A 37 11.81 -14.42 -38.11
N VAL A 38 11.70 -14.82 -36.84
CA VAL A 38 10.42 -15.19 -36.23
C VAL A 38 9.74 -13.89 -35.81
N THR A 39 8.70 -13.49 -36.53
CA THR A 39 7.68 -12.60 -35.95
C THR A 39 7.02 -13.36 -34.82
N GLU A 40 7.40 -13.09 -33.57
CA GLU A 40 6.82 -13.77 -32.41
C GLU A 40 5.29 -13.60 -32.42
N SER A 41 4.57 -14.72 -32.41
CA SER A 41 3.10 -14.73 -32.39
C SER A 41 2.61 -14.15 -31.07
N SER A 42 1.70 -13.17 -31.13
CA SER A 42 1.03 -12.62 -29.94
C SER A 42 0.34 -13.72 -29.15
N ILE A 43 0.33 -13.61 -27.82
CA ILE A 43 -0.51 -14.46 -26.98
C ILE A 43 -1.99 -14.27 -27.37
N ASN A 44 -2.80 -15.30 -27.13
CA ASN A 44 -4.25 -15.24 -27.17
C ASN A 44 -4.80 -14.97 -25.75
N PRO A 45 -5.35 -13.76 -25.48
CA PRO A 45 -6.06 -13.42 -24.23
C PRO A 45 -7.14 -14.41 -23.80
N TYR A 46 -7.74 -15.12 -24.76
CA TYR A 46 -8.91 -15.97 -24.55
C TYR A 46 -8.57 -17.46 -24.45
N VAL A 47 -7.30 -17.81 -24.26
CA VAL A 47 -6.88 -19.21 -24.27
C VAL A 47 -7.45 -20.01 -23.10
N LEU A 48 -7.63 -19.38 -21.92
CA LEU A 48 -8.17 -20.03 -20.73
C LEU A 48 -9.66 -19.75 -20.50
N TYR A 49 -10.12 -18.54 -20.85
CA TYR A 49 -11.51 -18.13 -20.63
C TYR A 49 -12.08 -17.43 -21.87
N THR A 50 -13.24 -17.89 -22.32
CA THR A 50 -14.01 -17.29 -23.43
C THR A 50 -15.35 -16.71 -22.98
N SER A 51 -15.81 -17.06 -21.77
CA SER A 51 -17.04 -16.57 -21.15
C SER A 51 -16.94 -16.69 -19.63
N GLU A 52 -17.88 -16.08 -18.91
CA GLU A 52 -18.11 -16.41 -17.50
C GLU A 52 -18.46 -17.91 -17.31
N PRO A 53 -18.23 -18.47 -16.11
CA PRO A 53 -17.53 -17.86 -14.99
C PRO A 53 -16.03 -17.70 -15.29
N ALA A 54 -15.48 -16.53 -15.00
CA ALA A 54 -14.06 -16.20 -15.21
C ALA A 54 -13.54 -15.32 -14.05
N PRO A 55 -12.22 -15.13 -13.89
CA PRO A 55 -11.68 -14.14 -12.96
C PRO A 55 -12.01 -12.74 -13.47
N MET A 56 -13.10 -12.12 -13.00
CA MET A 56 -13.60 -10.86 -13.57
C MET A 56 -12.94 -9.67 -12.91
N GLY A 57 -12.52 -8.65 -13.65
CA GLY A 57 -11.80 -7.52 -13.05
C GLY A 57 -11.15 -6.62 -14.08
N ILE A 58 -9.86 -6.36 -13.90
CA ILE A 58 -9.02 -5.60 -14.82
C ILE A 58 -7.62 -6.22 -14.93
N SER A 59 -7.11 -6.41 -16.15
CA SER A 59 -5.78 -6.99 -16.38
C SER A 59 -5.04 -6.32 -17.53
N ALA A 60 -3.72 -6.34 -17.47
CA ALA A 60 -2.81 -5.96 -18.53
C ALA A 60 -2.15 -7.21 -19.12
N MET A 61 -2.72 -7.76 -20.20
CA MET A 61 -2.24 -8.99 -20.84
C MET A 61 -1.05 -8.78 -21.80
N GLY A 62 -0.53 -7.56 -21.92
CA GLY A 62 0.54 -7.26 -22.89
C GLY A 62 0.05 -7.16 -24.34
N ILE A 63 -1.26 -7.11 -24.58
CA ILE A 63 -1.85 -6.94 -25.91
C ILE A 63 -2.50 -5.56 -26.03
N GLY A 64 -2.10 -4.79 -27.04
CA GLY A 64 -2.65 -3.48 -27.37
C GLY A 64 -3.56 -3.50 -28.61
N PRO A 65 -3.89 -2.33 -29.18
CA PRO A 65 -4.79 -2.23 -30.33
C PRO A 65 -4.34 -3.08 -31.51
N ARG A 66 -5.32 -3.66 -32.23
CA ARG A 66 -5.07 -4.55 -33.39
C ARG A 66 -4.24 -5.79 -33.02
N ASN A 67 -4.40 -6.31 -31.81
CA ASN A 67 -3.65 -7.45 -31.26
C ASN A 67 -2.12 -7.24 -31.29
N THR A 68 -1.66 -6.00 -31.15
CA THR A 68 -0.22 -5.69 -31.17
C THR A 68 0.38 -6.03 -29.79
N PRO A 69 1.33 -6.98 -29.68
CA PRO A 69 1.94 -7.31 -28.40
C PRO A 69 2.88 -6.18 -27.94
N TYR A 70 2.97 -5.98 -26.63
CA TYR A 70 3.90 -5.07 -25.97
C TYR A 70 4.51 -5.73 -24.74
N SER A 71 5.56 -5.10 -24.21
CA SER A 71 6.14 -5.46 -22.92
C SER A 71 6.11 -4.29 -21.96
N LEU A 72 5.88 -4.58 -20.69
CA LEU A 72 6.04 -3.65 -19.59
C LEU A 72 6.93 -4.30 -18.54
N LYS A 73 7.90 -3.53 -18.03
CA LYS A 73 8.70 -3.87 -16.87
C LYS A 73 8.51 -2.77 -15.83
N THR A 74 8.30 -3.15 -14.58
CA THR A 74 8.15 -2.18 -13.49
C THR A 74 8.62 -2.78 -12.17
N SER A 75 9.02 -1.93 -11.25
CA SER A 75 9.32 -2.34 -9.87
C SER A 75 8.08 -2.50 -9.00
N SER A 76 6.88 -2.11 -9.47
CA SER A 76 5.68 -2.16 -8.62
C SER A 76 4.39 -2.06 -9.42
N PHE A 77 3.38 -2.81 -8.97
CA PHE A 77 1.98 -2.62 -9.35
C PHE A 77 1.11 -2.31 -8.14
N GLU A 78 0.10 -1.48 -8.34
CA GLU A 78 -0.88 -1.08 -7.34
C GLU A 78 -2.29 -1.30 -7.89
N GLY A 79 -3.07 -2.10 -7.17
CA GLY A 79 -4.51 -2.26 -7.34
C GLY A 79 -5.28 -1.38 -6.36
N ILE A 80 -6.23 -0.60 -6.85
CA ILE A 80 -7.12 0.24 -6.02
C ILE A 80 -8.56 -0.20 -6.25
N ILE A 81 -9.26 -0.51 -5.17
CA ILE A 81 -10.63 -1.00 -5.17
C ILE A 81 -11.48 -0.12 -4.25
N ASN A 82 -12.61 0.37 -4.76
CA ASN A 82 -13.61 1.02 -3.92
C ASN A 82 -14.93 0.28 -4.04
N ILE A 83 -15.49 -0.12 -2.91
CA ILE A 83 -16.66 -1.00 -2.79
C ILE A 83 -17.82 -0.16 -2.25
N THR A 84 -18.81 0.10 -3.10
CA THR A 84 -20.08 0.71 -2.65
C THR A 84 -21.04 -0.38 -2.15
N ASP A 85 -21.07 -1.52 -2.85
CA ASP A 85 -21.86 -2.68 -2.46
C ASP A 85 -21.21 -3.94 -3.04
N ILE A 86 -21.24 -5.04 -2.28
CA ILE A 86 -20.84 -6.35 -2.77
C ILE A 86 -21.57 -7.43 -1.97
N LYS A 87 -22.16 -8.38 -2.69
CA LYS A 87 -22.75 -9.59 -2.15
C LYS A 87 -22.51 -10.72 -3.14
N THR A 88 -21.87 -11.78 -2.68
CA THR A 88 -21.67 -13.01 -3.44
C THR A 88 -22.38 -14.17 -2.77
N TYR A 89 -22.69 -15.20 -3.54
CA TYR A 89 -23.25 -16.42 -2.98
C TYR A 89 -22.91 -17.65 -3.82
N ASN A 90 -22.48 -18.72 -3.16
CA ASN A 90 -22.43 -20.06 -3.74
C ASN A 90 -22.78 -21.11 -2.68
N ALA A 91 -23.88 -21.83 -2.91
CA ALA A 91 -24.40 -22.84 -1.98
C ALA A 91 -23.49 -24.06 -1.81
N SER A 92 -22.65 -24.35 -2.81
CA SER A 92 -21.73 -25.50 -2.84
C SER A 92 -20.47 -25.29 -2.00
N LEU A 93 -20.18 -24.05 -1.59
CA LEU A 93 -19.04 -23.74 -0.74
C LEU A 93 -19.29 -24.16 0.72
N PRO A 94 -18.22 -24.40 1.50
CA PRO A 94 -18.33 -24.62 2.94
C PRO A 94 -19.17 -23.54 3.62
N SER A 95 -19.89 -23.89 4.69
CA SER A 95 -20.84 -22.97 5.35
C SER A 95 -20.25 -21.62 5.77
N GLY A 96 -18.94 -21.55 6.02
CA GLY A 96 -18.24 -20.31 6.36
C GLY A 96 -17.96 -19.40 5.16
N GLU A 97 -17.92 -19.95 3.95
CA GLU A 97 -17.40 -19.31 2.73
C GLU A 97 -18.50 -19.05 1.68
N LYS A 98 -19.74 -19.45 1.97
CA LYS A 98 -20.86 -19.34 1.02
C LYS A 98 -21.11 -17.94 0.51
N ASN A 99 -20.74 -16.90 1.27
CA ASN A 99 -20.90 -15.51 0.88
C ASN A 99 -19.54 -14.83 0.70
N ASP A 100 -18.50 -15.61 0.44
CA ASP A 100 -17.16 -15.07 0.33
C ASP A 100 -16.78 -14.93 -1.15
N ALA A 101 -15.83 -14.03 -1.38
CA ALA A 101 -15.18 -13.79 -2.65
C ALA A 101 -13.72 -13.42 -2.39
N SER A 102 -12.90 -13.34 -3.42
CA SER A 102 -11.55 -12.82 -3.30
C SER A 102 -11.31 -11.71 -4.31
N ILE A 103 -10.49 -10.75 -3.92
CA ILE A 103 -9.82 -9.84 -4.84
C ILE A 103 -8.35 -10.21 -4.85
N GLN A 104 -7.78 -10.42 -6.02
CA GLN A 104 -6.40 -10.90 -6.14
C GLN A 104 -5.63 -10.01 -7.10
N LEU A 105 -4.51 -9.47 -6.63
CA LEU A 105 -3.48 -8.88 -7.47
C LEU A 105 -2.47 -9.98 -7.79
N ASN A 106 -2.43 -10.43 -9.04
CA ASN A 106 -1.53 -11.49 -9.49
C ASN A 106 -0.49 -10.91 -10.44
N LEU A 107 0.79 -11.16 -10.14
CA LEU A 107 1.93 -10.57 -10.85
C LEU A 107 3.03 -11.60 -11.11
N HIS A 108 3.79 -11.37 -12.18
CA HIS A 108 4.99 -12.14 -12.51
C HIS A 108 6.26 -11.38 -12.18
N LEU A 109 7.01 -11.82 -11.16
CA LEU A 109 8.36 -11.35 -10.89
C LEU A 109 9.38 -12.19 -11.66
N ASN A 110 10.13 -11.54 -12.54
CA ASN A 110 11.20 -12.17 -13.31
C ASN A 110 12.56 -11.62 -12.88
N PHE A 111 13.55 -12.49 -12.71
CA PHE A 111 14.94 -12.08 -12.48
C PHE A 111 15.93 -13.14 -12.95
N SER A 112 17.20 -12.76 -13.10
CA SER A 112 18.29 -13.67 -13.49
C SER A 112 19.30 -13.85 -12.37
N SER A 113 19.64 -15.10 -12.04
CA SER A 113 20.64 -15.45 -11.02
C SER A 113 21.40 -16.71 -11.44
N GLY A 114 22.72 -16.74 -11.26
CA GLY A 114 23.55 -17.92 -11.58
C GLY A 114 23.47 -18.40 -13.03
N GLY A 115 23.19 -17.50 -13.98
CA GLY A 115 23.01 -17.86 -15.41
C GLY A 115 21.62 -18.39 -15.77
N HIS A 116 20.69 -18.48 -14.81
CA HIS A 116 19.32 -18.91 -15.01
C HIS A 116 18.34 -17.74 -14.87
N THR A 117 17.26 -17.78 -15.63
CA THR A 117 16.11 -16.88 -15.47
C THR A 117 15.07 -17.57 -14.61
N TYR A 118 14.53 -16.85 -13.63
CA TYR A 118 13.48 -17.31 -12.74
C TYR A 118 12.20 -16.52 -12.98
N ASP A 119 11.07 -17.20 -12.82
CA ASP A 119 9.72 -16.64 -12.92
C ASP A 119 8.94 -17.05 -11.67
N TYR A 120 8.47 -16.07 -10.91
CA TYR A 120 7.66 -16.28 -9.73
C TYR A 120 6.33 -15.57 -9.89
N TRP A 121 5.26 -16.35 -9.76
CA TRP A 121 3.90 -15.85 -9.72
C TRP A 121 3.57 -15.49 -8.28
N ILE A 122 3.27 -14.23 -8.05
CA ILE A 122 3.08 -13.63 -6.73
C ILE A 122 1.65 -13.13 -6.66
N GLN A 123 0.95 -13.52 -5.61
CA GLN A 123 -0.42 -13.10 -5.36
C GLN A 123 -0.49 -12.29 -4.08
N ASN A 124 -1.09 -11.11 -4.13
CA ASN A 124 -1.54 -10.35 -2.96
C ASN A 124 -3.07 -10.37 -2.95
N VAL A 125 -3.66 -10.98 -1.93
CA VAL A 125 -5.06 -11.41 -1.93
C VAL A 125 -5.84 -10.77 -0.77
N ALA A 126 -7.00 -10.22 -1.09
CA ALA A 126 -8.02 -9.82 -0.13
C ALA A 126 -9.21 -10.79 -0.18
N ILE A 127 -9.42 -11.56 0.88
CA ILE A 127 -10.63 -12.38 1.04
C ILE A 127 -11.75 -11.52 1.62
N LEU A 128 -12.85 -11.42 0.87
CA LEU A 128 -14.02 -10.64 1.20
C LEU A 128 -15.08 -11.55 1.79
N SER A 129 -15.48 -11.33 3.04
CA SER A 129 -16.75 -11.83 3.54
C SER A 129 -17.83 -10.82 3.18
N THR A 130 -18.74 -11.21 2.29
CA THR A 130 -19.88 -10.38 1.84
C THR A 130 -21.17 -10.69 2.61
N SER A 131 -21.06 -11.48 3.68
CA SER A 131 -22.17 -11.79 4.58
C SER A 131 -22.63 -10.55 5.34
N ASN A 132 -23.93 -10.26 5.30
CA ASN A 132 -24.55 -9.19 6.10
C ASN A 132 -24.31 -9.34 7.61
N LYS A 133 -23.96 -10.54 8.10
CA LYS A 133 -23.72 -10.79 9.52
C LYS A 133 -22.31 -10.45 9.97
N THR A 134 -21.34 -10.58 9.07
CA THR A 134 -19.92 -10.41 9.36
C THR A 134 -19.20 -9.88 8.13
N PRO A 135 -19.45 -8.64 7.67
CA PRO A 135 -18.72 -8.09 6.54
C PRO A 135 -17.27 -7.79 6.93
N GLY A 136 -16.32 -8.01 6.02
CA GLY A 136 -14.93 -7.65 6.26
C GLY A 136 -13.96 -8.30 5.29
N VAL A 137 -12.70 -7.93 5.47
CA VAL A 137 -11.57 -8.25 4.59
C VAL A 137 -10.46 -8.89 5.42
N SER A 138 -9.98 -10.03 4.96
CA SER A 138 -8.70 -10.62 5.42
C SER A 138 -7.68 -10.47 4.29
N ILE A 139 -6.40 -10.31 4.63
CA ILE A 139 -5.31 -10.21 3.65
C ILE A 139 -4.41 -11.42 3.80
N LEU A 140 -3.94 -11.93 2.67
CA LEU A 140 -2.91 -12.96 2.59
C LEU A 140 -2.09 -12.78 1.32
N ASP A 141 -0.88 -13.32 1.31
CA ASP A 141 -0.11 -13.49 0.08
C ASP A 141 0.21 -14.95 -0.17
N ASN A 142 0.53 -15.26 -1.41
CA ASN A 142 1.26 -16.47 -1.70
C ASN A 142 2.19 -16.29 -2.90
N VAL A 143 3.23 -17.12 -2.96
CA VAL A 143 4.27 -17.08 -4.00
C VAL A 143 4.47 -18.47 -4.55
N TRP A 144 4.40 -18.59 -5.87
CA TRP A 144 4.62 -19.84 -6.60
C TRP A 144 5.82 -19.72 -7.52
N ASN A 145 6.60 -20.79 -7.59
CA ASN A 145 7.67 -20.90 -8.56
C ASN A 145 7.08 -21.35 -9.91
N GLN A 146 7.13 -20.46 -10.91
CA GLN A 146 6.69 -20.73 -12.29
C GLN A 146 7.86 -20.80 -13.28
N THR A 147 9.11 -20.86 -12.78
CA THR A 147 10.31 -21.00 -13.60
C THR A 147 10.25 -22.22 -14.51
N THR A 148 9.73 -23.34 -13.99
CA THR A 148 9.34 -24.52 -14.79
C THR A 148 7.98 -25.02 -14.33
N ARG A 149 7.34 -25.85 -15.15
CA ARG A 149 6.04 -26.43 -14.82
C ARG A 149 6.14 -27.21 -13.51
N TYR A 150 5.30 -26.84 -12.54
CA TYR A 150 5.26 -27.42 -11.18
C TYR A 150 6.54 -27.28 -10.34
N ALA A 151 7.36 -26.24 -10.57
CA ALA A 151 8.54 -26.00 -9.75
C ALA A 151 8.17 -25.74 -8.27
N ASN A 152 8.97 -26.30 -7.35
CA ASN A 152 8.78 -26.16 -5.91
C ASN A 152 9.46 -24.91 -5.34
N ILE A 153 8.94 -24.44 -4.21
CA ILE A 153 9.63 -23.54 -3.28
C ILE A 153 10.11 -24.36 -2.09
N TYR A 154 11.39 -24.20 -1.74
CA TYR A 154 12.02 -24.85 -0.59
C TYR A 154 12.25 -23.85 0.54
N GLY A 155 12.53 -24.33 1.76
CA GLY A 155 12.79 -23.47 2.91
C GLY A 155 14.05 -22.60 2.76
N SER A 156 14.91 -22.94 1.80
CA SER A 156 16.09 -22.17 1.39
C SER A 156 15.82 -21.19 0.24
N THR A 157 14.60 -21.15 -0.31
CA THR A 157 14.26 -20.29 -1.45
C THR A 157 13.85 -18.90 -0.98
N LEU A 158 12.94 -18.82 -0.01
CA LEU A 158 12.35 -17.56 0.45
C LEU A 158 12.51 -17.40 1.96
N SER A 159 12.61 -16.15 2.41
CA SER A 159 12.37 -15.76 3.81
C SER A 159 11.32 -14.67 3.86
N GLY A 160 10.40 -14.76 4.82
CA GLY A 160 9.35 -13.80 5.12
C GLY A 160 8.57 -14.26 6.35
N ASN A 161 7.37 -13.74 6.57
CA ASN A 161 6.51 -14.09 7.71
C ASN A 161 5.74 -15.40 7.52
N GLY A 162 5.58 -15.84 6.27
CA GLY A 162 4.81 -16.99 5.85
C GLY A 162 5.50 -18.34 6.04
N THR A 163 4.84 -19.37 5.52
CA THR A 163 5.24 -20.77 5.64
C THR A 163 5.11 -21.48 4.29
N LEU A 164 5.68 -22.68 4.17
CA LEU A 164 5.50 -23.50 2.98
C LEU A 164 4.25 -24.36 3.11
N TYR A 165 3.43 -24.35 2.06
CA TYR A 165 2.26 -25.19 1.93
C TYR A 165 2.38 -26.05 0.65
N ASN A 166 1.72 -27.21 0.66
CA ASN A 166 1.70 -28.13 -0.48
C ASN A 166 0.28 -28.18 -1.07
N SER A 167 0.17 -27.85 -2.35
CA SER A 167 -1.05 -28.07 -3.13
C SER A 167 -0.72 -29.00 -4.29
N ASN A 168 -1.36 -30.18 -4.29
CA ASN A 168 -1.23 -31.18 -5.35
C ASN A 168 0.22 -31.53 -5.73
N GLY A 169 1.12 -31.61 -4.75
CA GLY A 169 2.53 -31.95 -4.96
C GLY A 169 3.43 -30.77 -5.31
N GLN A 170 2.89 -29.56 -5.49
CA GLN A 170 3.67 -28.33 -5.66
C GLN A 170 3.75 -27.58 -4.32
N GLN A 171 4.97 -27.33 -3.84
CA GLN A 171 5.25 -26.47 -2.69
C GLN A 171 5.27 -25.01 -3.10
N PHE A 172 4.57 -24.18 -2.34
CA PHE A 172 4.52 -22.73 -2.50
C PHE A 172 4.59 -22.06 -1.13
N TYR A 173 4.90 -20.76 -1.13
CA TYR A 173 4.97 -19.95 0.09
C TYR A 173 3.65 -19.23 0.30
N ILE A 174 3.20 -19.10 1.55
CA ILE A 174 1.96 -18.43 1.92
C ILE A 174 2.11 -17.74 3.28
N ASP A 175 1.69 -16.47 3.37
CA ASP A 175 1.48 -15.78 4.64
C ASP A 175 0.01 -15.37 4.80
N GLU A 176 -0.56 -15.67 5.96
CA GLU A 176 -1.94 -15.35 6.33
C GLU A 176 -1.92 -14.63 7.68
N PRO A 177 -1.59 -13.33 7.72
CA PRO A 177 -1.63 -12.57 8.97
C PRO A 177 -3.02 -12.65 9.58
N SER A 178 -3.08 -12.77 10.91
CA SER A 178 -4.36 -12.80 11.66
C SER A 178 -5.00 -11.41 11.70
N MET A 179 -5.55 -10.98 10.57
CA MET A 179 -6.17 -9.67 10.38
C MET A 179 -7.56 -9.78 9.78
N TYR A 180 -8.47 -8.94 10.27
CA TYR A 180 -9.84 -8.84 9.78
C TYR A 180 -10.32 -7.40 9.90
N ILE A 181 -10.58 -6.76 8.75
CA ILE A 181 -10.81 -5.31 8.67
C ILE A 181 -12.14 -5.05 7.98
N THR A 182 -12.96 -4.17 8.56
CA THR A 182 -14.12 -3.61 7.86
C THR A 182 -13.69 -2.33 7.15
N THR A 183 -13.81 -2.31 5.82
CA THR A 183 -13.49 -1.16 4.99
C THR A 183 -14.31 -1.18 3.70
N ASP A 184 -14.52 -0.01 3.11
CA ASP A 184 -15.12 0.20 1.79
C ASP A 184 -14.06 0.49 0.70
N SER A 185 -12.79 0.56 1.07
CA SER A 185 -11.68 0.81 0.15
C SER A 185 -10.52 -0.13 0.45
N ILE A 186 -10.05 -0.81 -0.58
CA ILE A 186 -8.94 -1.77 -0.50
C ILE A 186 -7.89 -1.35 -1.52
N GLY A 187 -6.66 -1.22 -1.07
CA GLY A 187 -5.48 -1.13 -1.92
C GLY A 187 -4.64 -2.37 -1.72
N LEU A 188 -4.19 -2.99 -2.82
CA LEU A 188 -3.23 -4.09 -2.84
C LEU A 188 -2.02 -3.62 -3.65
N ARG A 189 -0.81 -3.83 -3.13
CA ARG A 189 0.40 -3.36 -3.81
C ARG A 189 1.55 -4.30 -3.55
N GLU A 190 2.35 -4.50 -4.58
CA GLU A 190 3.58 -5.28 -4.49
C GLU A 190 4.74 -4.44 -4.98
N VAL A 191 5.77 -4.31 -4.16
CA VAL A 191 6.93 -3.47 -4.47
C VAL A 191 8.20 -4.31 -4.48
N TYR A 192 8.78 -4.50 -5.65
CA TYR A 192 10.11 -5.06 -5.81
C TYR A 192 11.18 -4.05 -5.38
N LYS A 193 12.14 -4.52 -4.57
CA LYS A 193 13.38 -3.84 -4.24
C LYS A 193 14.55 -4.81 -4.20
N ASN A 194 15.74 -4.30 -4.51
CA ASN A 194 16.99 -4.97 -4.17
C ASN A 194 17.40 -4.58 -2.74
N ILE A 195 17.46 -5.55 -1.83
CA ILE A 195 17.90 -5.33 -0.45
C ILE A 195 19.15 -6.15 -0.17
N SER A 196 20.29 -5.46 -0.01
CA SER A 196 21.59 -6.11 0.26
C SER A 196 21.98 -7.17 -0.79
N GLY A 197 21.61 -6.94 -2.05
CA GLY A 197 21.87 -7.84 -3.17
C GLY A 197 20.75 -8.84 -3.47
N TYR A 198 19.72 -8.95 -2.63
CA TYR A 198 18.64 -9.93 -2.83
C TYR A 198 17.39 -9.28 -3.43
N PRO A 199 16.74 -9.92 -4.43
CA PRO A 199 15.37 -9.60 -4.79
C PRO A 199 14.48 -9.73 -3.55
N THR A 200 13.71 -8.68 -3.27
CA THR A 200 12.76 -8.65 -2.15
C THR A 200 11.49 -7.99 -2.62
N VAL A 201 10.35 -8.57 -2.29
CA VAL A 201 9.01 -8.03 -2.57
C VAL A 201 8.37 -7.63 -1.26
N TYR A 202 7.92 -6.40 -1.16
CA TYR A 202 7.05 -5.96 -0.07
C TYR A 202 5.60 -6.20 -0.48
N MET A 203 4.90 -6.99 0.34
CA MET A 203 3.46 -7.19 0.23
C MET A 203 2.76 -6.10 1.04
N GLU A 204 2.02 -5.25 0.34
CA GLU A 204 1.41 -4.07 0.93
C GLU A 204 -0.10 -4.06 0.76
N TYR A 205 -0.80 -3.56 1.79
CA TYR A 205 -2.23 -3.32 1.75
C TYR A 205 -2.56 -1.90 2.23
N ASN A 206 -3.74 -1.41 1.86
CA ASN A 206 -4.28 -0.15 2.35
C ASN A 206 -5.80 -0.25 2.53
N THR A 207 -6.31 0.03 3.72
CA THR A 207 -7.76 0.00 4.02
C THR A 207 -8.32 1.38 4.37
N GLY A 208 -7.66 2.45 3.94
CA GLY A 208 -8.02 3.84 4.20
C GLY A 208 -7.06 4.61 5.11
N SER A 209 -6.16 3.91 5.81
CA SER A 209 -5.20 4.53 6.76
C SER A 209 -3.77 4.67 6.19
N GLY A 210 -3.59 4.43 4.89
CA GLY A 210 -2.28 4.42 4.25
C GLY A 210 -1.76 3.00 3.98
N TRP A 211 -0.63 2.93 3.30
CA TRP A 211 -0.01 1.68 2.88
C TRP A 211 0.77 1.04 4.03
N ASN A 212 0.50 -0.23 4.30
CA ASN A 212 1.13 -1.03 5.33
C ASN A 212 1.77 -2.27 4.70
N ILE A 213 3.01 -2.57 5.08
CA ILE A 213 3.68 -3.82 4.71
C ILE A 213 3.25 -4.88 5.72
N TYR A 214 2.70 -6.00 5.24
CA TYR A 214 2.36 -7.15 6.11
C TYR A 214 3.34 -8.30 5.95
N ASP A 215 3.93 -8.47 4.76
CA ASP A 215 5.00 -9.42 4.52
C ASP A 215 6.14 -8.81 3.68
N THR A 216 7.35 -9.36 3.88
CA THR A 216 8.57 -9.02 3.15
C THR A 216 9.21 -10.30 2.64
N VAL A 217 8.86 -10.69 1.42
CA VAL A 217 9.35 -11.90 0.78
C VAL A 217 10.70 -11.65 0.13
N LYS A 218 11.77 -12.20 0.72
CA LYS A 218 13.13 -12.12 0.18
C LYS A 218 13.54 -13.44 -0.47
N PHE A 219 14.05 -13.37 -1.70
CA PHE A 219 14.59 -14.50 -2.46
C PHE A 219 16.04 -14.77 -2.04
N ILE A 220 16.21 -15.46 -0.91
CA ILE A 220 17.51 -15.62 -0.22
C ILE A 220 18.53 -16.47 -0.97
N PHE A 221 18.11 -17.25 -1.98
CA PHE A 221 19.05 -17.98 -2.84
C PHE A 221 19.67 -17.10 -3.95
N ALA A 222 19.07 -15.95 -4.25
CA ALA A 222 19.34 -15.17 -5.46
C ALA A 222 20.17 -13.91 -5.19
N LYS A 223 21.29 -14.04 -4.47
CA LYS A 223 22.17 -12.89 -4.19
C LYS A 223 22.78 -12.35 -5.49
N ASN A 224 22.77 -11.04 -5.64
CA ASN A 224 23.23 -10.28 -6.80
C ASN A 224 22.47 -10.64 -8.09
N ALA A 225 21.19 -11.01 -7.96
CA ALA A 225 20.33 -11.18 -9.13
C ALA A 225 20.24 -9.89 -9.95
N SER A 226 20.06 -10.06 -11.25
CA SER A 226 19.96 -8.99 -12.25
C SER A 226 18.63 -9.06 -12.98
N ASN A 227 18.27 -8.01 -13.72
CA ASN A 227 17.05 -7.94 -14.54
C ASN A 227 15.78 -8.28 -13.75
N ALA A 228 15.71 -7.80 -12.52
CA ALA A 228 14.63 -8.10 -11.59
C ALA A 228 13.53 -7.06 -11.70
N ASP A 229 12.38 -7.44 -12.26
CA ASP A 229 11.22 -6.58 -12.45
C ASP A 229 9.93 -7.43 -12.43
N PHE A 230 8.81 -6.80 -12.08
CA PHE A 230 7.51 -7.31 -12.47
C PHE A 230 7.32 -7.09 -13.98
N ILE A 231 6.78 -8.09 -14.67
CA ILE A 231 6.72 -8.08 -16.12
C ILE A 231 5.35 -8.42 -16.67
N VAL A 232 5.00 -7.75 -17.77
CA VAL A 232 3.88 -8.09 -18.65
C VAL A 232 4.46 -8.27 -20.05
N GLN A 233 4.15 -9.37 -20.74
CA GLN A 233 4.72 -9.68 -22.05
C GLN A 233 3.70 -10.33 -22.99
N GLY A 234 3.21 -9.58 -23.97
CA GLY A 234 2.19 -10.04 -24.93
C GLY A 234 2.65 -11.10 -25.95
N TYR A 235 3.89 -11.57 -25.87
CA TYR A 235 4.43 -12.64 -26.70
C TYR A 235 4.84 -13.86 -25.87
N ARG A 236 4.69 -13.82 -24.54
CA ARG A 236 5.19 -14.87 -23.65
C ARG A 236 4.08 -15.53 -22.86
N TYR A 237 4.04 -16.85 -22.97
CA TYR A 237 3.38 -17.72 -22.00
C TYR A 237 4.37 -18.17 -20.93
N THR A 238 3.91 -18.31 -19.69
CA THR A 238 4.66 -18.94 -18.60
C THR A 238 4.84 -20.43 -18.90
N SER A 239 5.71 -21.10 -18.14
CA SER A 239 5.91 -22.55 -18.28
C SER A 239 4.66 -23.39 -17.95
N LYS A 240 3.64 -22.78 -17.32
CA LYS A 240 2.31 -23.38 -17.10
C LYS A 240 1.34 -23.14 -18.25
N GLY A 241 1.68 -22.28 -19.21
CA GLY A 241 0.81 -21.92 -20.33
C GLY A 241 -0.07 -20.70 -20.07
N ASN A 242 0.11 -19.99 -18.97
CA ASN A 242 -0.62 -18.76 -18.69
C ASN A 242 0.04 -17.56 -19.38
N PRO A 243 -0.71 -16.53 -19.78
CA PRO A 243 -0.14 -15.22 -20.10
C PRO A 243 0.83 -14.73 -19.03
N CYS A 244 1.96 -14.13 -19.44
CA CYS A 244 2.77 -13.36 -18.51
C CYS A 244 2.15 -11.96 -18.37
N ASP A 245 1.19 -11.82 -17.48
CA ASP A 245 0.37 -10.61 -17.33
C ASP A 245 0.43 -10.00 -15.93
N ALA A 246 -0.39 -8.97 -15.72
CA ALA A 246 -0.65 -8.39 -14.42
C ALA A 246 -2.17 -8.21 -14.31
N GLU A 247 -2.78 -8.81 -13.29
CA GLU A 247 -4.24 -8.84 -13.16
C GLU A 247 -4.70 -8.47 -11.76
N LEU A 248 -5.80 -7.72 -11.70
CA LEU A 248 -6.56 -7.44 -10.49
C LEU A 248 -7.97 -7.97 -10.69
N ILE A 249 -8.25 -9.12 -10.09
CA ILE A 249 -9.47 -9.88 -10.36
C ILE A 249 -10.37 -9.94 -9.13
N LEU A 250 -11.65 -10.25 -9.37
CA LEU A 250 -12.67 -10.67 -8.42
C LEU A 250 -13.05 -12.12 -8.77
N GLY A 251 -12.97 -13.02 -7.79
CA GLY A 251 -13.25 -14.44 -7.97
C GLY A 251 -13.90 -15.07 -6.73
N GLY A 252 -14.03 -16.39 -6.72
CA GLY A 252 -14.39 -17.14 -5.52
C GLY A 252 -13.33 -17.01 -4.41
N PRO A 253 -13.61 -17.49 -3.19
CA PRO A 253 -12.80 -17.20 -2.01
C PRO A 253 -11.46 -17.95 -1.92
N GLY A 254 -11.11 -18.81 -2.89
CA GLY A 254 -9.84 -19.55 -2.93
C GLY A 254 -10.01 -20.99 -3.40
N ASN A 255 -8.91 -21.74 -3.50
CA ASN A 255 -8.89 -23.18 -3.86
C ASN A 255 -9.51 -23.52 -5.23
N GLY A 256 -9.46 -22.59 -6.18
CA GLY A 256 -10.10 -22.68 -7.49
C GLY A 256 -11.63 -22.58 -7.44
N ALA A 257 -12.19 -22.09 -6.33
CA ALA A 257 -13.62 -21.97 -6.16
C ALA A 257 -14.23 -20.91 -7.09
N SER A 258 -15.43 -21.20 -7.57
CA SER A 258 -16.28 -20.20 -8.23
C SER A 258 -17.27 -19.58 -7.24
N THR A 259 -17.71 -18.34 -7.49
CA THR A 259 -18.86 -17.74 -6.81
C THR A 259 -19.79 -17.03 -7.80
N THR A 260 -20.92 -16.50 -7.32
CA THR A 260 -21.84 -15.70 -8.13
C THR A 260 -21.99 -14.33 -7.52
N ASP A 261 -21.87 -13.29 -8.33
CA ASP A 261 -22.19 -11.93 -7.96
C ASP A 261 -23.73 -11.78 -7.86
N VAL A 262 -24.21 -11.64 -6.62
CA VAL A 262 -25.63 -11.42 -6.32
C VAL A 262 -25.97 -9.94 -6.44
N LYS A 263 -25.03 -9.08 -6.05
CA LYS A 263 -25.15 -7.62 -6.09
C LYS A 263 -23.76 -7.03 -6.00
N SER A 264 -23.40 -6.15 -6.92
CA SER A 264 -22.16 -5.40 -6.81
C SER A 264 -22.31 -3.98 -7.35
N ASN A 265 -21.57 -3.08 -6.74
CA ASN A 265 -21.25 -1.77 -7.25
C ASN A 265 -19.87 -1.42 -6.69
N LEU A 266 -18.83 -1.69 -7.48
CA LEU A 266 -17.46 -1.43 -7.08
C LEU A 266 -16.62 -0.97 -8.26
N THR A 267 -15.49 -0.35 -7.97
CA THR A 267 -14.53 0.10 -8.98
C THR A 267 -13.18 -0.54 -8.74
N MET A 268 -12.44 -0.79 -9.82
CA MET A 268 -11.06 -1.28 -9.77
C MET A 268 -10.15 -0.47 -10.71
N GLN A 269 -8.94 -0.17 -10.26
CA GLN A 269 -7.87 0.42 -11.07
C GLN A 269 -6.60 -0.41 -10.87
N LEU A 270 -5.90 -0.72 -11.97
CA LEU A 270 -4.59 -1.33 -11.95
C LEU A 270 -3.56 -0.34 -12.50
N LYS A 271 -2.50 -0.10 -11.72
CA LYS A 271 -1.46 0.90 -12.02
C LYS A 271 -0.08 0.28 -11.89
N TYR A 272 0.86 0.76 -12.70
CA TYR A 272 2.27 0.41 -12.61
C TYR A 272 3.09 1.63 -12.18
N TRP A 273 4.22 1.40 -11.51
CA TRP A 273 5.18 2.46 -11.22
C TRP A 273 6.00 2.79 -12.47
N ASN A 274 5.93 4.03 -12.96
CA ASN A 274 6.62 4.47 -14.18
C ASN A 274 8.00 5.13 -13.93
N GLY A 275 8.49 5.12 -12.68
CA GLY A 275 9.70 5.83 -12.26
C GLY A 275 9.46 7.16 -11.53
N HIS A 276 8.26 7.73 -11.68
CA HIS A 276 7.88 9.04 -11.13
C HIS A 276 6.56 9.01 -10.35
N ASN A 277 5.57 8.27 -10.84
CA ASN A 277 4.26 8.09 -10.22
C ASN A 277 3.68 6.71 -10.56
N TYR A 278 2.60 6.34 -9.88
CA TYR A 278 1.76 5.24 -10.34
C TYR A 278 0.88 5.73 -11.50
N GLN A 279 0.95 5.02 -12.62
CA GLN A 279 0.25 5.31 -13.86
C GLN A 279 -0.67 4.14 -14.21
N ALA A 280 -1.90 4.43 -14.62
CA ALA A 280 -2.83 3.37 -15.00
C ALA A 280 -2.34 2.60 -16.22
N ILE A 281 -2.61 1.29 -16.24
CA ILE A 281 -2.34 0.45 -17.42
C ILE A 281 -3.10 1.01 -18.63
N GLU A 282 -2.50 0.88 -19.81
CA GLU A 282 -2.97 1.56 -21.02
C GLU A 282 -3.84 0.67 -21.91
N ASN A 283 -3.69 -0.65 -21.80
CA ASN A 283 -4.51 -1.62 -22.51
C ASN A 283 -5.03 -2.61 -21.47
N ALA A 284 -6.34 -2.64 -21.30
CA ALA A 284 -6.98 -3.37 -20.22
C ALA A 284 -8.00 -4.37 -20.76
N TYR A 285 -7.93 -5.60 -20.27
CA TYR A 285 -9.00 -6.58 -20.39
C TYR A 285 -9.82 -6.59 -19.10
N ASN A 286 -11.10 -6.96 -19.20
CA ASN A 286 -12.00 -6.98 -18.05
C ASN A 286 -12.01 -8.31 -17.28
N PHE A 287 -11.01 -9.16 -17.52
CA PHE A 287 -10.85 -10.47 -16.90
C PHE A 287 -9.38 -10.84 -16.79
N GLY A 288 -9.06 -11.72 -15.86
CA GLY A 288 -7.76 -12.35 -15.72
C GLY A 288 -7.75 -13.78 -16.26
N SER A 289 -6.60 -14.42 -16.16
CA SER A 289 -6.35 -15.76 -16.67
C SER A 289 -5.51 -16.62 -15.72
N ASP A 290 -4.79 -16.02 -14.77
CA ASP A 290 -3.83 -16.78 -13.97
C ASP A 290 -4.47 -17.63 -12.88
N THR A 291 -5.50 -17.09 -12.24
CA THR A 291 -6.19 -17.78 -11.15
C THR A 291 -7.29 -18.72 -11.66
N ALA A 292 -7.50 -19.82 -10.93
CA ALA A 292 -8.64 -20.70 -11.11
C ALA A 292 -9.91 -20.19 -10.38
N GLU A 293 -9.81 -19.21 -9.48
CA GLU A 293 -10.98 -18.64 -8.82
C GLU A 293 -11.80 -17.77 -9.78
N THR A 294 -13.08 -18.08 -9.92
CA THR A 294 -13.94 -17.40 -10.91
C THR A 294 -15.19 -16.80 -10.28
N ILE A 295 -15.81 -15.87 -10.99
CA ILE A 295 -17.12 -15.33 -10.64
C ILE A 295 -18.04 -15.33 -11.87
N SER A 296 -19.32 -15.58 -11.63
CA SER A 296 -20.39 -15.43 -12.62
C SER A 296 -21.27 -14.23 -12.30
N ASN A 297 -21.98 -13.73 -13.31
CA ASN A 297 -22.88 -12.60 -13.21
C ASN A 297 -22.19 -11.29 -12.79
N ALA A 298 -20.94 -11.07 -13.23
CA ALA A 298 -20.15 -9.89 -12.91
C ALA A 298 -19.79 -9.10 -14.18
N ASN A 299 -20.55 -8.04 -14.45
CA ASN A 299 -20.36 -7.17 -15.60
C ASN A 299 -19.32 -6.09 -15.28
N SER A 300 -18.09 -6.30 -15.74
CA SER A 300 -16.96 -5.35 -15.64
C SER A 300 -16.83 -4.50 -16.91
N GLN A 301 -17.04 -3.18 -16.77
CA GLN A 301 -17.05 -2.19 -17.87
C GLN A 301 -16.12 -1.02 -17.57
N MET A 302 -15.74 -0.25 -18.60
CA MET A 302 -14.88 0.93 -18.43
C MET A 302 -15.51 1.93 -17.47
N ALA A 303 -14.75 2.37 -16.47
CA ALA A 303 -15.20 3.41 -15.56
C ALA A 303 -15.31 4.76 -16.28
N LYS A 304 -16.26 5.60 -15.87
CA LYS A 304 -16.56 6.87 -16.57
C LYS A 304 -15.54 7.98 -16.34
N ASN A 305 -14.92 8.02 -15.16
CA ASN A 305 -14.19 9.21 -14.68
C ASN A 305 -12.69 8.98 -14.47
N PHE A 306 -12.21 7.74 -14.61
CA PHE A 306 -10.80 7.38 -14.46
C PHE A 306 -10.48 6.12 -15.27
N PRO A 307 -9.22 5.91 -15.70
CA PRO A 307 -8.81 4.67 -16.37
C PRO A 307 -8.90 3.49 -15.40
N GLY A 308 -9.87 2.62 -15.60
CA GLY A 308 -10.17 1.48 -14.76
C GLY A 308 -11.52 0.88 -15.12
N VAL A 309 -12.05 0.03 -14.24
CA VAL A 309 -13.35 -0.63 -14.44
C VAL A 309 -14.34 -0.33 -13.32
N GLN A 310 -15.62 -0.34 -13.68
CA GLN A 310 -16.77 -0.40 -12.80
C GLN A 310 -17.38 -1.81 -12.94
N ILE A 311 -17.58 -2.49 -11.82
CA ILE A 311 -18.20 -3.81 -11.76
C ILE A 311 -19.60 -3.66 -11.15
N SER A 312 -20.55 -4.33 -11.77
CA SER A 312 -21.95 -4.43 -11.35
C SER A 312 -22.47 -5.84 -11.63
N ASN A 313 -23.48 -6.29 -10.88
CA ASN A 313 -24.06 -7.61 -11.13
C ASN A 313 -24.81 -7.63 -12.46
N GLY A 314 -24.56 -8.66 -13.25
CA GLY A 314 -25.09 -8.85 -14.60
C GLY A 314 -24.12 -9.69 -15.43
N THR A 315 -24.60 -10.38 -16.46
CA THR A 315 -23.73 -11.21 -17.31
C THR A 315 -22.65 -10.38 -18.00
N GLY A 316 -21.40 -10.62 -17.64
CA GLY A 316 -20.23 -10.02 -18.28
C GLY A 316 -19.86 -10.70 -19.60
N LYS A 317 -19.34 -9.92 -20.55
CA LYS A 317 -18.64 -10.43 -21.74
C LYS A 317 -17.16 -10.19 -21.56
N LEU A 318 -16.33 -11.16 -21.94
CA LEU A 318 -14.88 -11.03 -21.86
C LEU A 318 -14.35 -10.21 -23.04
N ASN A 319 -13.71 -9.07 -22.79
CA ASN A 319 -13.15 -8.21 -23.84
C ASN A 319 -12.04 -7.28 -23.34
N MET A 320 -11.32 -6.69 -24.29
CA MET A 320 -10.54 -5.48 -24.02
C MET A 320 -11.54 -4.36 -23.70
N VAL A 321 -11.47 -3.83 -22.49
CA VAL A 321 -12.42 -2.84 -21.95
C VAL A 321 -12.03 -1.41 -22.33
N TYR A 322 -10.72 -1.16 -22.45
CA TYR A 322 -10.18 0.05 -23.05
C TYR A 322 -8.75 -0.18 -23.54
N SER A 323 -8.30 0.71 -24.41
CA SER A 323 -6.94 0.73 -24.93
C SER A 323 -6.35 2.14 -24.88
N GLN A 324 -5.07 2.27 -25.23
CA GLN A 324 -4.42 3.57 -25.42
C GLN A 324 -5.15 4.50 -26.41
N ASN A 325 -6.02 3.95 -27.27
CA ASN A 325 -6.83 4.75 -28.18
C ASN A 325 -7.99 5.48 -27.49
N ASP A 326 -8.37 5.04 -26.29
CA ASP A 326 -9.51 5.55 -25.51
C ASP A 326 -9.05 6.47 -24.37
N LEU A 327 -7.73 6.68 -24.23
CA LEU A 327 -7.09 7.35 -23.11
C LEU A 327 -6.37 8.62 -23.54
N SER A 328 -6.08 9.48 -22.57
CA SER A 328 -5.32 10.72 -22.74
C SER A 328 -4.19 10.78 -21.73
N TYR A 329 -3.18 11.60 -22.00
CA TYR A 329 -1.94 11.63 -21.23
C TYR A 329 -1.55 13.05 -20.83
N LEU A 330 -1.09 13.19 -19.59
CA LEU A 330 -0.60 14.44 -19.04
C LEU A 330 0.83 14.26 -18.54
N ASN A 331 1.77 14.91 -19.23
CA ASN A 331 3.19 14.88 -18.91
C ASN A 331 3.62 16.24 -18.35
N ILE A 332 3.86 16.28 -17.05
CA ILE A 332 4.23 17.52 -16.36
C ILE A 332 5.64 17.41 -15.80
N THR A 333 6.38 18.52 -15.83
CA THR A 333 7.63 18.67 -15.09
C THR A 333 7.52 19.86 -14.13
N ALA A 334 7.76 19.60 -12.85
CA ALA A 334 7.78 20.57 -11.77
C ALA A 334 9.19 20.66 -11.19
N LYS A 335 10.06 21.41 -11.87
CA LYS A 335 11.48 21.51 -11.54
C LYS A 335 11.67 21.93 -10.07
N TYR A 336 12.57 21.25 -9.37
CA TYR A 336 12.91 21.42 -7.95
C TYR A 336 11.90 20.93 -6.91
N ILE A 337 10.69 20.53 -7.29
CA ILE A 337 9.75 19.85 -6.39
C ILE A 337 10.00 18.34 -6.38
N ILE A 338 10.77 17.86 -5.41
CA ILE A 338 11.23 16.45 -5.34
C ILE A 338 10.04 15.50 -5.27
N GLN A 339 8.98 15.88 -4.55
CA GLN A 339 7.77 15.09 -4.40
C GLN A 339 6.56 15.98 -4.09
N GLY A 340 5.38 15.49 -4.44
CA GLY A 340 4.13 16.19 -4.26
C GLY A 340 2.97 15.38 -4.79
N TYR A 341 1.88 16.07 -5.11
CA TYR A 341 0.74 15.46 -5.76
C TYR A 341 0.07 16.39 -6.76
N VAL A 342 -0.52 15.78 -7.78
CA VAL A 342 -1.39 16.44 -8.76
C VAL A 342 -2.83 16.06 -8.47
N LEU A 343 -3.73 17.03 -8.55
CA LEU A 343 -5.17 16.82 -8.64
C LEU A 343 -5.60 17.15 -10.06
N ALA A 344 -6.09 16.16 -10.81
CA ALA A 344 -6.81 16.36 -12.06
C ALA A 344 -8.30 16.24 -11.76
N ASN A 345 -8.96 17.38 -11.54
CA ASN A 345 -10.25 17.44 -10.82
C ASN A 345 -10.12 16.74 -9.46
N ASN A 346 -10.80 15.61 -9.26
CA ASN A 346 -10.74 14.80 -8.04
C ASN A 346 -9.73 13.63 -8.13
N TYR A 347 -9.11 13.42 -9.29
CA TYR A 347 -8.15 12.33 -9.48
C TYR A 347 -6.78 12.73 -8.94
N LYS A 348 -6.42 12.20 -7.77
CA LYS A 348 -5.14 12.47 -7.10
C LYS A 348 -4.05 11.50 -7.56
N THR A 349 -2.90 12.04 -7.95
CA THR A 349 -1.69 11.27 -8.28
C THR A 349 -0.50 11.84 -7.53
N ASN A 350 0.11 11.04 -6.65
CA ASN A 350 1.37 11.40 -6.00
C ASN A 350 2.52 11.23 -6.98
N PHE A 351 3.53 12.10 -6.92
CA PHE A 351 4.70 12.04 -7.79
C PHE A 351 6.01 12.23 -7.03
N ARG A 352 7.10 11.81 -7.65
CA ARG A 352 8.49 11.98 -7.22
C ARG A 352 9.38 12.37 -8.40
N ASN A 353 10.59 12.83 -8.09
CA ASN A 353 11.63 13.14 -9.07
C ASN A 353 11.21 14.22 -10.09
N TYR A 354 10.45 15.22 -9.65
CA TYR A 354 10.08 16.41 -10.44
C TYR A 354 9.20 16.16 -11.68
N ALA A 355 8.81 14.93 -11.98
CA ALA A 355 8.07 14.58 -13.18
C ALA A 355 6.78 13.83 -12.84
N MET A 356 5.81 13.89 -13.75
CA MET A 356 4.51 13.26 -13.64
C MET A 356 4.06 12.79 -15.03
N ASN A 357 3.74 11.52 -15.19
CA ASN A 357 3.10 10.99 -16.39
C ASN A 357 1.78 10.34 -15.97
N ILE A 358 0.67 11.00 -16.26
CA ILE A 358 -0.66 10.62 -15.76
C ILE A 358 -1.53 10.19 -16.93
N THR A 359 -2.08 8.97 -16.84
CA THR A 359 -3.11 8.45 -17.74
C THR A 359 -4.48 8.93 -17.25
N LEU A 360 -5.28 9.49 -18.16
CA LEU A 360 -6.61 10.04 -17.90
C LEU A 360 -7.59 9.57 -18.98
N ILE A 361 -8.90 9.71 -18.70
CA ILE A 361 -9.93 9.59 -19.73
C ILE A 361 -10.02 10.92 -20.50
N PRO A 362 -10.45 10.95 -21.77
CA PRO A 362 -10.74 12.20 -22.46
C PRO A 362 -11.75 13.05 -21.70
N GLY A 363 -11.47 14.35 -21.56
CA GLY A 363 -12.30 15.23 -20.75
C GLY A 363 -11.67 16.59 -20.47
N GLU A 364 -12.37 17.37 -19.67
CA GLU A 364 -11.91 18.68 -19.20
C GLU A 364 -11.44 18.57 -17.76
N TYR A 365 -10.23 19.09 -17.51
CA TYR A 365 -9.55 18.96 -16.24
C TYR A 365 -9.09 20.31 -15.72
N ASN A 366 -9.40 20.59 -14.46
CA ASN A 366 -8.65 21.54 -13.65
C ASN A 366 -7.49 20.80 -12.99
N ILE A 367 -6.27 21.15 -13.39
CA ILE A 367 -5.04 20.58 -12.89
C ILE A 367 -4.49 21.50 -11.80
N SER A 368 -4.39 21.00 -10.57
CA SER A 368 -3.68 21.64 -9.47
C SER A 368 -2.48 20.80 -9.04
N ILE A 369 -1.32 21.44 -8.89
CA ILE A 369 -0.07 20.78 -8.45
C ILE A 369 0.29 21.29 -7.07
N TYR A 370 0.60 20.37 -6.17
CA TYR A 370 0.93 20.67 -4.78
C TYR A 370 2.26 20.03 -4.37
N SER A 371 2.99 20.69 -3.47
CA SER A 371 4.10 20.06 -2.75
C SER A 371 3.61 19.04 -1.72
N SER A 372 4.52 18.25 -1.16
CA SER A 372 4.20 17.34 -0.04
C SER A 372 3.63 18.04 1.20
N TYR A 373 3.93 19.33 1.39
CA TYR A 373 3.42 20.14 2.49
C TYR A 373 2.06 20.80 2.18
N GLY A 374 1.48 20.54 1.02
CA GLY A 374 0.19 21.12 0.63
C GLY A 374 0.26 22.53 0.07
N GLN A 375 1.45 23.06 -0.21
CA GLN A 375 1.60 24.32 -0.94
C GLN A 375 1.17 24.13 -2.39
N LYS A 376 0.20 24.93 -2.86
CA LYS A 376 -0.19 24.95 -4.28
C LYS A 376 0.90 25.65 -5.11
N ILE A 377 1.42 24.95 -6.11
CA ILE A 377 2.49 25.41 -6.99
C ILE A 377 1.95 25.96 -8.30
N SER A 378 0.99 25.26 -8.91
CA SER A 378 0.43 25.63 -10.20
C SER A 378 -1.03 25.19 -10.29
N ASN A 379 -1.80 25.92 -11.10
CA ASN A 379 -3.19 25.63 -11.39
C ASN A 379 -3.51 26.04 -12.84
N PHE A 380 -4.05 25.14 -13.65
CA PHE A 380 -4.48 25.45 -15.01
C PHE A 380 -5.58 24.49 -15.48
N SER A 381 -6.34 24.91 -16.47
CA SER A 381 -7.35 24.05 -17.12
C SER A 381 -6.83 23.49 -18.43
N VAL A 382 -7.18 22.25 -18.75
CA VAL A 382 -6.84 21.59 -20.02
C VAL A 382 -8.01 20.71 -20.48
N LYS A 383 -8.26 20.70 -21.79
CA LYS A 383 -9.16 19.76 -22.45
C LYS A 383 -8.33 18.72 -23.18
N LEU A 384 -8.57 17.44 -22.90
CA LEU A 384 -7.84 16.32 -23.47
C LEU A 384 -8.77 15.47 -24.33
N ALA A 385 -8.43 15.30 -25.59
CA ALA A 385 -9.04 14.32 -26.49
C ALA A 385 -8.33 12.97 -26.41
N ALA A 386 -8.99 11.90 -26.86
CA ALA A 386 -8.40 10.58 -26.89
C ALA A 386 -7.10 10.56 -27.70
N LYS A 387 -6.11 9.79 -27.22
CA LYS A 387 -4.71 9.70 -27.67
C LYS A 387 -3.90 10.99 -27.54
N GLN A 388 -4.46 12.06 -26.98
CA GLN A 388 -3.73 13.30 -26.82
C GLN A 388 -2.75 13.19 -25.65
N THR A 389 -1.51 13.62 -25.88
CA THR A 389 -0.56 13.91 -24.81
C THR A 389 -0.41 15.42 -24.67
N TYR A 390 -0.64 15.94 -23.45
CA TYR A 390 -0.37 17.32 -23.12
C TYR A 390 0.90 17.42 -22.29
N TYR A 391 1.81 18.30 -22.72
CA TYR A 391 3.09 18.55 -22.06
C TYR A 391 3.08 19.91 -21.38
N LYS A 392 3.54 19.97 -20.12
CA LYS A 392 3.65 21.23 -19.38
C LYS A 392 4.82 21.24 -18.42
N ALA A 393 5.70 22.22 -18.56
CA ALA A 393 6.60 22.61 -17.47
C ALA A 393 5.90 23.65 -16.57
N THR A 394 6.00 23.48 -15.25
CA THR A 394 5.59 24.54 -14.31
C THR A 394 6.61 25.68 -14.33
N GLU A 395 6.21 26.83 -13.80
CA GLU A 395 7.17 27.89 -13.50
C GLU A 395 8.21 27.41 -12.49
N ASN A 396 9.42 27.97 -12.56
CA ASN A 396 10.49 27.64 -11.63
C ASN A 396 10.17 28.22 -10.25
N VAL A 397 10.23 27.34 -9.26
CA VAL A 397 10.20 27.67 -7.83
C VAL A 397 11.42 27.04 -7.18
N TYR A 398 11.93 27.64 -6.12
CA TYR A 398 13.16 27.22 -5.45
C TYR A 398 12.86 26.86 -4.00
N PRO A 399 13.44 25.77 -3.48
CA PRO A 399 13.12 25.32 -2.13
C PRO A 399 13.80 26.24 -1.09
N VAL A 400 13.00 26.72 -0.15
CA VAL A 400 13.43 27.35 1.10
C VAL A 400 13.22 26.34 2.21
N ILE A 401 14.32 25.79 2.71
CA ILE A 401 14.35 24.67 3.64
C ILE A 401 14.59 25.21 5.04
N PHE A 402 13.57 25.13 5.89
CA PHE A 402 13.68 25.40 7.31
C PHE A 402 14.06 24.12 8.04
N LYS A 403 15.16 24.14 8.79
CA LYS A 403 15.65 23.00 9.57
C LYS A 403 15.55 23.28 11.06
N ALA A 404 14.76 22.47 11.77
CA ALA A 404 14.65 22.52 13.21
C ALA A 404 15.87 21.87 13.88
N ILE A 405 16.49 22.60 14.80
CA ILE A 405 17.65 22.16 15.60
C ILE A 405 17.24 22.26 17.08
N GLY A 406 17.43 21.18 17.84
CA GLY A 406 17.08 21.15 19.27
C GLY A 406 15.59 20.88 19.56
N LEU A 407 14.78 20.64 18.53
CA LEU A 407 13.39 20.21 18.67
C LEU A 407 13.32 18.68 18.80
N ILE A 408 12.57 18.18 19.77
CA ILE A 408 12.34 16.74 19.93
C ILE A 408 11.58 16.20 18.71
N ASN A 409 12.05 15.09 18.14
CA ASN A 409 11.41 14.45 16.98
C ASN A 409 9.95 14.10 17.28
N GLY A 410 9.04 14.33 16.33
CA GLY A 410 7.60 14.17 16.52
C GLY A 410 6.88 15.40 17.08
N THR A 411 7.61 16.44 17.51
CA THR A 411 6.99 17.68 17.99
C THR A 411 6.49 18.49 16.81
N LEU A 412 5.19 18.80 16.78
CA LEU A 412 4.58 19.63 15.74
C LEU A 412 5.07 21.09 15.86
N TRP A 413 5.57 21.65 14.77
CA TRP A 413 5.99 23.05 14.67
C TRP A 413 5.51 23.66 13.36
N PHE A 414 5.47 25.00 13.32
CA PHE A 414 4.86 25.77 12.25
C PHE A 414 5.74 26.91 11.79
N ILE A 415 5.74 27.14 10.49
CA ILE A 415 6.38 28.29 9.86
C ILE A 415 5.31 29.04 9.07
N ASN A 416 5.23 30.34 9.28
CA ASN A 416 4.50 31.24 8.41
C ASN A 416 5.48 31.94 7.46
N MET A 417 5.26 31.81 6.16
CA MET A 417 5.97 32.56 5.13
C MET A 417 5.01 32.85 3.97
N ASN A 418 5.05 34.06 3.42
CA ASN A 418 4.20 34.44 2.27
C ASN A 418 2.68 34.20 2.50
N LYS A 419 2.18 34.48 3.72
CA LYS A 419 0.80 34.22 4.16
C LYS A 419 0.39 32.73 4.14
N LEU A 420 1.32 31.83 3.89
CA LEU A 420 1.15 30.40 3.94
C LEU A 420 1.68 29.89 5.29
N ASN A 421 0.89 29.06 5.97
CA ASN A 421 1.29 28.41 7.21
C ASN A 421 1.52 26.93 6.93
N LEU A 422 2.76 26.48 7.04
CA LEU A 422 3.12 25.07 6.88
C LEU A 422 3.55 24.49 8.22
N SER A 423 3.30 23.21 8.41
CA SER A 423 3.67 22.49 9.63
C SER A 423 4.34 21.16 9.33
N SER A 424 5.07 20.65 10.32
CA SER A 424 5.69 19.34 10.27
C SER A 424 5.92 18.82 11.69
N THR A 425 6.00 17.50 11.84
CA THR A 425 6.52 16.83 13.04
C THR A 425 7.97 16.36 12.84
N ASP A 426 8.46 16.42 11.60
CA ASP A 426 9.84 16.12 11.24
C ASP A 426 10.73 17.34 11.50
N ASN A 427 12.04 17.20 11.28
CA ASN A 427 13.01 18.27 11.46
C ASN A 427 13.04 19.30 10.31
N GLU A 428 12.24 19.14 9.26
CA GLU A 428 12.25 20.03 8.09
C GLU A 428 10.85 20.46 7.63
N ILE A 429 10.77 21.72 7.20
CA ILE A 429 9.64 22.31 6.47
C ILE A 429 10.20 22.98 5.21
N VAL A 430 9.62 22.66 4.04
CA VAL A 430 10.08 23.21 2.75
C VAL A 430 8.97 24.02 2.10
N PHE A 431 9.28 25.29 1.82
CA PHE A 431 8.48 26.14 0.94
C PHE A 431 9.11 26.19 -0.44
N TYR A 432 8.31 26.39 -1.47
CA TYR A 432 8.75 26.52 -2.85
C TYR A 432 8.40 27.91 -3.36
N GLU A 433 9.39 28.79 -3.48
CA GLU A 433 9.16 30.21 -3.76
C GLU A 433 9.82 30.65 -5.07
N LYS A 434 9.24 31.67 -5.70
CA LYS A 434 9.86 32.34 -6.85
C LYS A 434 11.04 33.20 -6.37
N ASN A 435 11.76 33.80 -7.32
CA ASN A 435 12.75 34.82 -6.96
C ASN A 435 12.05 35.99 -6.25
N GLY A 436 12.57 36.41 -5.10
CA GLY A 436 11.99 37.45 -4.29
C GLY A 436 12.51 37.45 -2.85
N THR A 437 12.10 38.43 -2.06
CA THR A 437 12.42 38.52 -0.63
C THR A 437 11.15 38.26 0.19
N TYR A 438 11.24 37.33 1.12
CA TYR A 438 10.12 36.82 1.90
C TYR A 438 10.37 37.01 3.38
N ASN A 439 9.37 37.53 4.08
CA ASN A 439 9.36 37.54 5.54
C ASN A 439 8.84 36.19 6.05
N TYR A 440 9.49 35.67 7.08
CA TYR A 440 9.02 34.48 7.79
C TYR A 440 8.89 34.75 9.28
N ASN A 441 8.00 33.98 9.91
CA ASN A 441 7.82 33.93 11.36
C ASN A 441 7.59 32.48 11.78
N ILE A 442 8.27 32.03 12.82
CA ILE A 442 8.05 30.75 13.47
C ILE A 442 7.05 30.92 14.60
N SER A 443 5.94 30.19 14.53
CA SER A 443 4.93 30.21 15.59
C SER A 443 5.55 29.78 16.93
N GLY A 444 5.25 30.51 17.99
CA GLY A 444 5.73 30.16 19.33
C GLY A 444 5.31 28.74 19.72
N LEU A 445 6.24 27.98 20.30
CA LEU A 445 6.03 26.59 20.71
C LEU A 445 6.13 26.50 22.23
N PHE A 446 5.07 26.01 22.89
CA PHE A 446 5.04 25.89 24.35
C PHE A 446 6.20 25.02 24.85
N GLY A 447 6.87 25.48 25.92
CA GLY A 447 8.03 24.78 26.47
C GLY A 447 9.33 24.99 25.69
N TYR A 448 9.35 25.83 24.65
CA TYR A 448 10.56 26.19 23.92
C TYR A 448 10.74 27.70 23.79
N SER A 449 11.99 28.15 23.73
CA SER A 449 12.39 29.47 23.24
C SER A 449 13.05 29.29 21.86
N ILE A 450 12.75 30.20 20.94
CA ILE A 450 13.14 30.07 19.52
C ILE A 450 14.12 31.17 19.18
N LYS A 451 15.33 30.80 18.77
CA LYS A 451 16.31 31.75 18.22
C LYS A 451 15.99 32.00 16.74
N ASN A 452 16.02 33.27 16.33
CA ASN A 452 15.63 33.72 14.98
C ASN A 452 14.16 33.44 14.66
N GLN A 453 13.26 33.71 15.61
CA GLN A 453 11.82 33.49 15.46
C GLN A 453 11.22 34.25 14.26
N THR A 454 11.80 35.37 13.85
CA THR A 454 11.42 36.09 12.62
C THR A 454 12.65 36.39 11.78
N GLY A 455 12.45 36.63 10.49
CA GLY A 455 13.52 37.04 9.61
C GLY A 455 13.07 37.26 8.17
N THR A 456 14.04 37.55 7.31
CA THR A 456 13.86 37.71 5.87
C THR A 456 14.74 36.69 5.15
N ILE A 457 14.25 36.15 4.03
CA ILE A 457 15.03 35.31 3.13
C ILE A 457 14.88 35.81 1.70
N THR A 458 16.00 35.93 0.98
CA THR A 458 15.99 36.31 -0.44
C THR A 458 16.29 35.07 -1.28
N VAL A 459 15.34 34.73 -2.14
CA VAL A 459 15.43 33.61 -3.08
C VAL A 459 15.91 34.16 -4.42
N HIS A 460 17.00 33.60 -4.94
CA HIS A 460 17.55 33.98 -6.24
C HIS A 460 18.12 32.76 -6.97
N GLY A 461 17.25 32.05 -7.70
CA GLY A 461 17.69 31.01 -8.63
C GLY A 461 18.15 29.70 -8.00
N ASN A 462 18.17 29.58 -6.67
CA ASN A 462 18.79 28.47 -5.94
C ASN A 462 18.03 28.14 -4.64
N PHE A 463 18.31 26.94 -4.10
CA PHE A 463 17.80 26.55 -2.79
C PHE A 463 18.40 27.40 -1.66
N ASN A 464 17.63 27.60 -0.60
CA ASN A 464 18.05 28.37 0.57
C ASN A 464 17.82 27.56 1.85
N TYR A 465 18.69 27.73 2.84
CA TYR A 465 18.57 27.10 4.15
C TYR A 465 18.35 28.13 5.25
N VAL A 466 17.41 27.82 6.16
CA VAL A 466 17.18 28.59 7.39
C VAL A 466 17.23 27.64 8.57
N ASN A 467 18.26 27.79 9.42
CA ASN A 467 18.37 27.01 10.64
C ASN A 467 17.54 27.68 11.76
N VAL A 468 16.61 26.93 12.32
CA VAL A 468 15.74 27.37 13.43
C VAL A 468 16.14 26.62 14.68
N SER A 469 16.70 27.33 15.67
CA SER A 469 17.15 26.71 16.93
C SER A 469 16.09 26.82 18.01
N PHE A 470 15.65 25.67 18.50
CA PHE A 470 14.71 25.51 19.59
C PHE A 470 15.49 25.15 20.87
N HIS A 471 15.26 25.92 21.93
CA HIS A 471 15.82 25.68 23.25
C HIS A 471 14.69 25.34 24.21
N ALA A 472 14.69 24.12 24.77
CA ALA A 472 13.70 23.73 25.76
C ALA A 472 13.78 24.68 26.96
N ASN A 473 12.66 25.30 27.31
CA ASN A 473 12.56 26.12 28.49
C ASN A 473 12.72 25.22 29.72
N PRO A 474 13.48 25.67 30.75
CA PRO A 474 13.59 24.90 31.98
C PRO A 474 12.19 24.67 32.56
N ILE A 475 11.90 23.42 32.92
CA ILE A 475 10.67 23.09 33.65
C ILE A 475 10.76 23.78 35.00
N ILE A 476 10.09 24.92 35.15
CA ILE A 476 9.88 25.49 36.48
C ILE A 476 8.96 24.51 37.20
N ARG A 477 9.53 23.66 38.08
CA ARG A 477 8.76 22.85 39.04
C ARG A 477 8.10 23.79 40.05
N SER A 478 7.07 24.51 39.63
CA SER A 478 6.25 25.34 40.53
C SER A 478 5.52 24.49 41.58
N ILE A 479 5.48 23.17 41.40
CA ILE A 479 4.87 22.21 42.33
C ILE A 479 5.57 22.22 43.70
N GLU A 480 6.89 22.40 43.79
CA GLU A 480 7.59 22.39 45.10
C GLU A 480 7.26 23.63 45.94
N LYS A 481 7.07 24.79 45.29
CA LYS A 481 6.75 26.05 46.00
C LYS A 481 5.30 26.06 46.50
N TYR A 482 4.35 25.60 45.69
CA TYR A 482 2.94 25.53 46.10
C TYR A 482 2.65 24.37 47.06
N ALA A 483 3.33 23.23 46.94
CA ALA A 483 3.23 22.13 47.92
C ALA A 483 3.73 22.57 49.30
N PHE A 484 4.82 23.35 49.37
CA PHE A 484 5.32 23.91 50.62
C PHE A 484 4.31 24.86 51.29
N TYR A 485 3.67 25.76 50.52
CA TYR A 485 2.60 26.63 51.07
C TYR A 485 1.34 25.85 51.46
N TYR A 486 0.97 24.80 50.72
CA TYR A 486 -0.16 23.92 51.05
C TYR A 486 0.09 23.13 52.34
N ILE A 487 1.30 22.61 52.53
CA ILE A 487 1.71 21.90 53.76
C ILE A 487 1.72 22.87 54.95
N ILE A 488 2.23 24.10 54.78
CA ILE A 488 2.18 25.13 55.82
C ILE A 488 0.73 25.51 56.16
N ALA A 489 -0.14 25.66 55.16
CA ALA A 489 -1.55 25.97 55.38
C ALA A 489 -2.27 24.84 56.14
N LEU A 490 -2.02 23.57 55.79
CA LEU A 490 -2.55 22.42 56.52
C LEU A 490 -1.99 22.32 57.95
N ALA A 491 -0.71 22.61 58.17
CA ALA A 491 -0.10 22.63 59.50
C ALA A 491 -0.69 23.76 60.37
N LEU A 492 -0.92 24.95 59.81
CA LEU A 492 -1.57 26.06 60.51
C LEU A 492 -3.03 25.74 60.86
N ILE A 493 -3.78 25.10 59.94
CA ILE A 493 -5.15 24.64 60.21
C ILE A 493 -5.15 23.58 61.33
N ALA A 494 -4.21 22.65 61.32
CA ALA A 494 -4.07 21.64 62.38
C ALA A 494 -3.72 22.28 63.74
N ILE A 495 -2.85 23.29 63.79
CA ILE A 495 -2.51 24.03 65.02
C ILE A 495 -3.72 24.81 65.54
N ILE A 496 -4.51 25.44 64.68
CA ILE A 496 -5.75 26.12 65.07
C ILE A 496 -6.76 25.11 65.64
N LEU A 497 -6.92 23.94 65.00
CA LEU A 497 -7.79 22.87 65.50
C LEU A 497 -7.29 22.27 66.82
N MET A 498 -5.98 22.16 67.03
CA MET A 498 -5.38 21.74 68.31
C MET A 498 -5.45 22.81 69.40
N GLY A 499 -5.44 24.10 69.04
CA GLY A 499 -5.65 25.20 69.98
C GLY A 499 -7.09 25.31 70.46
N ILE A 500 -8.06 24.95 69.62
CA ILE A 500 -9.49 24.92 69.98
C ILE A 500 -9.82 23.72 70.90
N SER A 501 -9.03 22.65 70.86
CA SER A 501 -9.18 21.48 71.75
C SER A 501 -8.35 21.55 73.05
N GLY A 502 -7.60 22.63 73.27
CA GLY A 502 -6.62 22.78 74.35
C GLY A 502 -7.07 23.53 75.61
N THR A 503 -8.35 23.90 75.76
CA THR A 503 -8.93 24.35 77.04
C THR A 503 -9.99 23.37 77.51
N GLY A 504 -9.54 22.25 78.09
CA GLY A 504 -10.40 21.22 78.66
C GLY A 504 -9.60 20.21 79.46
N ARG A 505 -9.59 20.38 80.77
CA ARG A 505 -8.88 19.61 81.79
C ARG A 505 -9.43 18.16 81.90
N LYS A 506 -8.53 17.15 82.01
CA LYS A 506 -8.75 15.70 82.30
C LYS A 506 -9.50 14.93 81.19
N ASP A 507 -9.13 13.73 80.74
CA ASP A 507 -8.36 12.61 81.29
C ASP A 507 -7.69 11.87 80.12
N SER A 508 -6.44 11.41 80.26
CA SER A 508 -5.91 10.19 79.59
C SER A 508 -4.40 10.10 79.77
N THR A 509 -3.99 9.35 80.79
CA THR A 509 -2.66 8.73 80.81
C THR A 509 -2.71 7.42 80.04
N LYS A 510 -1.62 7.14 79.31
CA LYS A 510 -1.28 5.92 78.54
C LYS A 510 -1.73 5.91 77.07
N MET A 511 -0.85 6.35 76.17
CA MET A 511 0.15 5.46 75.55
C MET A 511 1.02 6.27 74.57
N PHE A 512 2.24 6.58 75.00
CA PHE A 512 3.38 6.80 74.11
C PHE A 512 4.26 5.55 74.20
N LYS A 513 4.72 5.07 73.03
CA LYS A 513 5.76 4.07 72.72
C LYS A 513 5.20 3.10 71.68
N GLU A 514 5.79 2.90 70.51
CA GLU A 514 7.18 3.07 70.08
C GLU A 514 7.20 3.21 68.56
N TYR A 515 8.06 4.10 68.06
CA TYR A 515 8.66 3.98 66.73
C TYR A 515 10.12 3.63 67.00
N ASN A 516 10.51 2.40 66.72
CA ASN A 516 11.87 1.91 66.49
C ASN A 516 11.66 0.54 65.84
N ILE A 517 12.33 0.22 64.75
CA ILE A 517 13.61 -0.49 64.84
C ILE A 517 14.35 -0.34 63.49
N ASN A 518 15.65 -0.14 63.65
CA ASN A 518 16.70 -0.19 62.64
C ASN A 518 16.84 -1.59 62.02
N ASN A 519 17.45 -1.61 60.83
CA ASN A 519 18.49 -2.54 60.34
C ASN A 519 18.46 -4.04 60.68
N ASP A 520 18.87 -4.76 59.64
CA ASP A 520 19.58 -6.04 59.61
C ASP A 520 18.75 -7.30 59.29
N ASP A 521 19.15 -7.84 58.13
CA ASP A 521 19.20 -9.23 57.70
C ASP A 521 18.97 -10.30 58.79
N GLU A 522 18.12 -11.30 58.51
CA GLU A 522 18.52 -12.71 58.48
C GLU A 522 17.36 -13.68 58.16
N ASN A 523 17.65 -14.58 57.22
CA ASN A 523 17.32 -16.00 57.18
C ASN A 523 15.87 -16.51 57.37
N ASN A 524 15.31 -16.93 56.23
CA ASN A 524 14.37 -18.04 56.13
C ASN A 524 15.01 -19.36 56.58
N ASN A 525 14.45 -20.04 57.59
CA ASN A 525 14.29 -21.50 57.55
C ASN A 525 13.32 -22.12 58.58
N SER A 526 12.35 -22.86 58.02
CA SER A 526 11.90 -24.21 58.45
C SER A 526 10.71 -24.39 59.42
N LYS A 527 9.80 -25.26 58.93
CA LYS A 527 9.02 -26.32 59.61
C LYS A 527 7.83 -25.93 60.51
N ARG A 528 6.61 -26.17 60.01
CA ARG A 528 5.90 -27.46 60.17
C ARG A 528 4.76 -27.60 59.19
#